data_AF-A0A1I5UNA1-F1
#
_entry.id   AF-A0A1I5UNA1-F1
#
_cell.length_a   1.000
_cell.length_b   1.000
_cell.length_c   1.000
_cell.angle_alpha   90.00
_cell.angle_beta   90.00
_cell.angle_gamma   90.00
#
_symmetry.space_group_name_H-M   'P 1'
#
loop_
_entity.id
_entity.type
_entity.pdbx_description
1 polymer ?
#
loop_
_entity_poly.entity_id
_entity_poly.type
_entity_poly.pdbx_seq_one_letter_code
_entity_poly.pdbx_strand_id
1 'polypeptide(L)'
;MIRFRRVTLRPLNAWLVAQPVTGSHRKYQLRVWREVNANFAALRDELIDYAQEALDDARARIRKGFEDNLSPFSDPVDDPAAHYPAMLNRITLQGYLGETLAGLAVEHFGAFGKTDWHVPAFLFRFHDQEFQHLDLINERFLMGEPHAPDAEEEMRPGRTGDDALAFRLDAQGKITHVLALEAKCLATSNTGTISDAHGKLAAGPRRPSGIRELITLLSDYETDAAQEWIARLLELYRDGFRTAKRRDGLAYTVGHWPVRPASRVSWLPSDAPHTSYTADRRFDAMEFQLEDLKGLVDTLYRGA
;
A
#
# COMPACT_ATOMS: atom_id res chain seq x y z
N MET A 1 14.86 -2.95 3.14
CA MET A 1 15.25 -1.63 3.62
C MET A 1 14.09 -1.19 4.50
N ILE A 2 14.31 -0.47 5.61
CA ILE A 2 13.20 0.21 6.27
C ILE A 2 12.80 1.41 5.43
N ARG A 3 11.51 1.78 5.42
CA ARG A 3 11.07 3.00 4.75
C ARG A 3 11.70 4.24 5.37
N PHE A 4 12.53 4.93 4.60
CA PHE A 4 13.11 6.21 4.96
C PHE A 4 12.67 7.34 4.03
N ARG A 5 12.23 7.02 2.81
CA ARG A 5 11.82 8.05 1.85
C ARG A 5 10.56 8.73 2.35
N ARG A 6 10.59 10.06 2.25
CA ARG A 6 9.46 10.96 2.50
C ARG A 6 9.33 11.84 1.28
N VAL A 7 8.11 12.24 0.99
CA VAL A 7 7.84 13.19 -0.08
C VAL A 7 7.61 14.58 0.49
N THR A 8 7.96 15.59 -0.28
CA THR A 8 7.82 17.00 0.08
C THR A 8 6.34 17.34 0.16
N LEU A 9 5.91 17.84 1.32
CA LEU A 9 4.49 18.04 1.62
C LEU A 9 3.84 19.13 0.74
N ARG A 10 4.59 20.14 0.31
CA ARG A 10 4.08 21.23 -0.55
C ARG A 10 3.62 20.74 -1.94
N PRO A 11 4.47 20.08 -2.76
CA PRO A 11 4.02 19.52 -4.03
C PRO A 11 2.98 18.41 -3.83
N LEU A 12 3.07 17.62 -2.76
CA LEU A 12 2.04 16.63 -2.43
C LEU A 12 0.66 17.27 -2.22
N ASN A 13 0.55 18.33 -1.43
CA ASN A 13 -0.71 19.06 -1.22
C ASN A 13 -1.20 19.81 -2.47
N ALA A 14 -0.28 20.17 -3.39
CA ALA A 14 -0.65 20.79 -4.66
C ALA A 14 -1.24 19.75 -5.63
N TRP A 15 -0.76 18.52 -5.61
CA TRP A 15 -1.28 17.41 -6.41
C TRP A 15 -2.56 16.81 -5.83
N LEU A 16 -2.57 16.46 -4.53
CA LEU A 16 -3.73 15.88 -3.84
C LEU A 16 -4.43 16.96 -2.99
N VAL A 17 -5.46 17.56 -3.56
CA VAL A 17 -6.21 18.64 -2.90
C VAL A 17 -7.35 18.06 -2.08
N ALA A 18 -7.31 18.32 -0.77
CA ALA A 18 -8.35 17.88 0.16
C ALA A 18 -9.72 18.48 -0.22
N GLN A 19 -10.74 17.64 -0.23
CA GLN A 19 -12.13 18.03 -0.50
C GLN A 19 -12.90 18.19 0.81
N PRO A 20 -13.79 19.18 0.92
CA PRO A 20 -14.60 19.36 2.11
C PRO A 20 -15.61 18.21 2.23
N VAL A 21 -15.54 17.50 3.36
CA VAL A 21 -16.49 16.46 3.73
C VAL A 21 -17.03 16.76 5.12
N THR A 22 -18.35 16.67 5.26
CA THR A 22 -19.05 16.82 6.54
C THR A 22 -19.36 15.45 7.11
N GLY A 23 -18.91 15.19 8.33
CA GLY A 23 -19.25 13.99 9.09
C GLY A 23 -19.06 14.26 10.58
N SER A 24 -19.97 13.78 11.41
CA SER A 24 -20.00 14.07 12.86
C SER A 24 -19.74 12.83 13.73
N HIS A 25 -19.45 11.68 13.13
CA HIS A 25 -19.39 10.42 13.86
C HIS A 25 -18.10 10.27 14.68
N ARG A 26 -18.27 10.00 15.98
CA ARG A 26 -17.18 10.01 16.97
C ARG A 26 -16.03 9.06 16.67
N LYS A 27 -16.32 7.92 16.02
CA LYS A 27 -15.34 6.86 15.75
C LYS A 27 -14.92 6.77 14.27
N TYR A 28 -15.49 7.59 13.40
CA TYR A 28 -15.28 7.52 11.96
C TYR A 28 -14.80 8.86 11.43
N GLN A 29 -13.81 8.82 10.55
CA GLN A 29 -13.35 10.00 9.83
C GLN A 29 -13.26 9.63 8.35
N LEU A 30 -13.86 10.45 7.49
CA LEU A 30 -13.64 10.40 6.05
C LEU A 30 -12.73 11.56 5.65
N ARG A 31 -11.73 11.27 4.83
CA ARG A 31 -10.85 12.24 4.19
C ARG A 31 -10.84 11.93 2.70
N VAL A 32 -10.99 12.96 1.88
CA VAL A 32 -11.07 12.83 0.43
C VAL A 32 -10.05 13.77 -0.18
N TRP A 33 -9.25 13.25 -1.11
CA TRP A 33 -8.35 14.05 -1.94
C TRP A 33 -8.72 13.87 -3.40
N ARG A 34 -8.68 14.98 -4.13
CA ARG A 34 -8.84 14.98 -5.59
C ARG A 34 -7.53 15.40 -6.22
N GLU A 35 -7.15 14.66 -7.26
CA GLU A 35 -6.01 14.98 -8.08
C GLU A 35 -6.19 16.32 -8.81
N VAL A 36 -5.10 17.08 -8.86
CA VAL A 36 -4.85 18.14 -9.85
C VAL A 36 -3.69 17.66 -10.71
N ASN A 37 -4.00 16.99 -11.82
CA ASN A 37 -3.03 16.24 -12.62
C ASN A 37 -1.86 17.12 -13.11
N ALA A 38 -2.14 18.39 -13.46
CA ALA A 38 -1.13 19.36 -13.86
C ALA A 38 -0.03 19.61 -12.81
N ASN A 39 -0.30 19.31 -11.53
CA ASN A 39 0.66 19.49 -10.43
C ASN A 39 1.47 18.21 -10.12
N PHE A 40 1.15 17.08 -10.75
CA PHE A 40 1.85 15.80 -10.50
C PHE A 40 3.33 15.87 -10.89
N ALA A 41 3.67 16.57 -11.97
CA ALA A 41 5.05 16.68 -12.47
C ALA A 41 6.05 17.18 -11.41
N ALA A 42 5.62 18.04 -10.49
CA ALA A 42 6.47 18.56 -9.42
C ALA A 42 6.74 17.55 -8.27
N LEU A 43 5.98 16.46 -8.20
CA LEU A 43 6.11 15.39 -7.21
C LEU A 43 6.61 14.07 -7.80
N ARG A 44 6.48 13.91 -9.13
CA ARG A 44 6.65 12.63 -9.84
C ARG A 44 7.89 11.85 -9.40
N ASP A 45 9.06 12.47 -9.46
CA ASP A 45 10.32 11.76 -9.23
C ASP A 45 10.45 11.33 -7.75
N GLU A 46 9.98 12.16 -6.80
CA GLU A 46 9.92 11.77 -5.37
C GLU A 46 8.95 10.62 -5.12
N LEU A 47 7.82 10.59 -5.84
CA LEU A 47 6.84 9.52 -5.71
C LEU A 47 7.33 8.21 -6.33
N ILE A 48 8.06 8.27 -7.45
CA ILE A 48 8.77 7.14 -8.04
C ILE A 48 9.75 6.58 -7.00
N ASP A 49 10.63 7.41 -6.44
CA ASP A 49 11.60 6.99 -5.41
C ASP A 49 10.91 6.36 -4.18
N TYR A 50 9.78 6.94 -3.76
CA TYR A 50 9.00 6.46 -2.62
C TYR A 50 8.38 5.06 -2.86
N ALA A 51 7.91 4.78 -4.08
CA ALA A 51 7.39 3.48 -4.48
C ALA A 51 8.54 2.47 -4.71
N GLN A 52 9.62 2.93 -5.35
CA GLN A 52 10.79 2.14 -5.70
C GLN A 52 11.45 1.50 -4.47
N GLU A 53 11.45 2.18 -3.32
CA GLU A 53 11.97 1.62 -2.06
C GLU A 53 11.34 0.28 -1.67
N ALA A 54 10.03 0.09 -1.93
CA ALA A 54 9.36 -1.19 -1.68
C ALA A 54 9.53 -2.20 -2.82
N LEU A 55 9.65 -1.71 -4.06
CA LEU A 55 9.95 -2.56 -5.21
C LEU A 55 11.35 -3.15 -5.10
N ASP A 56 12.33 -2.38 -4.64
CA ASP A 56 13.70 -2.85 -4.43
C ASP A 56 13.78 -3.95 -3.37
N ASP A 57 13.00 -3.84 -2.29
CA ASP A 57 12.86 -4.91 -1.30
C ASP A 57 12.25 -6.19 -1.89
N ALA A 58 11.23 -6.05 -2.75
CA ALA A 58 10.67 -7.17 -3.49
C ALA A 58 11.66 -7.77 -4.49
N ARG A 59 12.44 -6.97 -5.23
CA ARG A 59 13.50 -7.47 -6.13
C ARG A 59 14.58 -8.22 -5.37
N ALA A 60 15.01 -7.69 -4.21
CA ALA A 60 15.95 -8.38 -3.33
C ALA A 60 15.39 -9.73 -2.85
N ARG A 61 14.08 -9.82 -2.56
CA ARG A 61 13.43 -11.09 -2.24
C ARG A 61 13.48 -12.09 -3.38
N ILE A 62 13.17 -11.65 -4.59
CA ILE A 62 13.14 -12.50 -5.79
C ILE A 62 14.54 -13.05 -6.10
N ARG A 63 15.58 -12.22 -5.94
CA ARG A 63 16.98 -12.62 -6.15
C ARG A 63 17.54 -13.53 -5.06
N LYS A 64 16.92 -13.57 -3.88
CA LYS A 64 17.42 -14.33 -2.73
C LYS A 64 17.55 -15.82 -3.08
N GLY A 65 18.77 -16.34 -3.00
CA GLY A 65 19.12 -17.72 -3.40
C GLY A 65 19.86 -17.81 -4.75
N PHE A 66 19.97 -16.70 -5.48
CA PHE A 66 20.65 -16.58 -6.77
C PHE A 66 21.82 -15.57 -6.73
N GLU A 67 22.32 -15.25 -5.53
CA GLU A 67 23.29 -14.18 -5.29
C GLU A 67 24.74 -14.69 -5.18
N ASP A 68 24.95 -16.00 -5.16
CA ASP A 68 26.29 -16.58 -5.02
C ASP A 68 27.04 -16.67 -6.36
N ASN A 69 28.34 -16.93 -6.28
CA ASN A 69 29.21 -17.01 -7.46
C ASN A 69 28.96 -18.24 -8.35
N LEU A 70 28.08 -19.17 -7.94
CA LEU A 70 27.64 -20.30 -8.74
C LEU A 70 26.37 -19.98 -9.54
N SER A 71 25.75 -18.83 -9.23
CA SER A 71 24.57 -18.33 -9.93
C SER A 71 24.92 -17.96 -11.38
N PRO A 72 24.24 -18.54 -12.38
CA PRO A 72 24.38 -18.10 -13.77
C PRO A 72 23.74 -16.72 -14.00
N PHE A 73 22.94 -16.22 -13.06
CA PHE A 73 22.08 -15.03 -13.18
C PHE A 73 22.84 -13.69 -13.00
N SER A 74 24.10 -13.64 -13.42
CA SER A 74 24.94 -12.42 -13.35
C SER A 74 24.71 -11.47 -14.54
N ASP A 75 24.09 -11.96 -15.62
CA ASP A 75 23.66 -11.16 -16.76
C ASP A 75 22.29 -10.52 -16.45
N PRO A 76 22.08 -9.22 -16.72
CA PRO A 76 20.76 -8.58 -16.60
C PRO A 76 19.61 -9.29 -17.32
N VAL A 77 19.89 -10.03 -18.41
CA VAL A 77 18.88 -10.82 -19.13
C VAL A 77 18.40 -12.01 -18.31
N ASP A 78 19.27 -12.55 -17.47
CA ASP A 78 19.02 -13.73 -16.65
C ASP A 78 18.62 -13.33 -15.21
N ASP A 79 18.56 -12.04 -14.87
CA ASP A 79 18.15 -11.58 -13.53
C ASP A 79 16.70 -12.03 -13.24
N PRO A 80 16.45 -12.82 -12.18
CA PRO A 80 15.10 -13.30 -11.86
C PRO A 80 14.10 -12.17 -11.58
N ALA A 81 14.59 -10.97 -11.26
CA ALA A 81 13.79 -9.77 -11.05
C ALA A 81 13.75 -8.82 -12.27
N ALA A 82 14.30 -9.18 -13.43
CA ALA A 82 14.48 -8.28 -14.59
C ALA A 82 13.19 -7.57 -15.02
N HIS A 83 12.07 -8.28 -15.02
CA HIS A 83 10.78 -7.76 -15.50
C HIS A 83 9.85 -7.28 -14.38
N TYR A 84 10.32 -7.28 -13.12
CA TYR A 84 9.52 -6.85 -11.97
C TYR A 84 9.62 -5.33 -11.69
N PRO A 85 8.49 -4.64 -11.42
CA PRO A 85 7.10 -5.11 -11.54
C PRO A 85 6.50 -4.78 -12.93
N ALA A 86 7.28 -4.23 -13.85
CA ALA A 86 6.79 -3.58 -15.06
C ALA A 86 5.91 -4.48 -15.96
N MET A 87 6.22 -5.79 -16.02
CA MET A 87 5.50 -6.76 -16.85
C MET A 87 4.32 -7.43 -16.13
N LEU A 88 4.04 -7.06 -14.88
CA LEU A 88 2.90 -7.57 -14.14
C LEU A 88 1.59 -6.98 -14.66
N ASN A 89 0.49 -7.68 -14.34
CA ASN A 89 -0.83 -7.22 -14.72
C ASN A 89 -1.19 -5.90 -14.03
N ARG A 90 -1.86 -5.02 -14.76
CA ARG A 90 -2.25 -3.68 -14.28
C ARG A 90 -3.06 -3.72 -12.99
N ILE A 91 -3.89 -4.74 -12.78
CA ILE A 91 -4.66 -4.88 -11.54
C ILE A 91 -3.73 -5.12 -10.34
N THR A 92 -2.66 -5.89 -10.50
CA THR A 92 -1.60 -6.03 -9.48
C THR A 92 -0.95 -4.69 -9.18
N LEU A 93 -0.58 -3.93 -10.23
CA LEU A 93 0.06 -2.62 -10.07
C LEU A 93 -0.88 -1.58 -9.43
N GLN A 94 -2.18 -1.67 -9.70
CA GLN A 94 -3.21 -0.91 -8.98
C GLN A 94 -3.31 -1.34 -7.49
N GLY A 95 -3.05 -2.60 -7.16
CA GLY A 95 -2.88 -3.01 -5.76
C GLY A 95 -1.73 -2.25 -5.08
N TYR A 96 -0.55 -2.25 -5.71
CA TYR A 96 0.65 -1.57 -5.19
C TYR A 96 0.48 -0.06 -5.07
N LEU A 97 0.04 0.60 -6.14
CA LEU A 97 -1.09 1.52 -6.11
C LEU A 97 -1.64 2.02 -4.76
N GLY A 98 -2.77 1.40 -4.42
CA GLY A 98 -3.54 1.70 -3.23
C GLY A 98 -2.74 1.52 -1.95
N GLU A 99 -1.89 0.49 -1.84
CA GLU A 99 -1.02 0.29 -0.67
C GLU A 99 -0.06 1.47 -0.47
N THR A 100 0.56 1.94 -1.56
CA THR A 100 1.49 3.07 -1.58
C THR A 100 0.80 4.35 -1.09
N LEU A 101 -0.38 4.65 -1.63
CA LEU A 101 -1.17 5.82 -1.23
C LEU A 101 -1.69 5.72 0.20
N ALA A 102 -2.07 4.52 0.66
CA ALA A 102 -2.50 4.27 2.04
C ALA A 102 -1.38 4.62 3.02
N GLY A 103 -0.17 4.11 2.80
CA GLY A 103 0.99 4.43 3.62
C GLY A 103 1.35 5.92 3.54
N LEU A 104 1.42 6.46 2.31
CA LEU A 104 1.78 7.85 2.07
C LEU A 104 0.86 8.83 2.81
N ALA A 105 -0.46 8.63 2.75
CA ALA A 105 -1.40 9.52 3.43
C ALA A 105 -1.29 9.42 4.96
N VAL A 106 -1.07 8.24 5.51
CA VAL A 106 -0.89 8.09 6.96
C VAL A 106 0.41 8.76 7.43
N GLU A 107 1.49 8.62 6.68
CA GLU A 107 2.79 9.22 7.05
C GLU A 107 2.82 10.75 6.90
N HIS A 108 2.14 11.30 5.89
CA HIS A 108 2.26 12.72 5.54
C HIS A 108 1.05 13.56 5.97
N PHE A 109 -0.16 13.00 5.92
CA PHE A 109 -1.39 13.67 6.36
C PHE A 109 -1.85 13.21 7.74
N GLY A 110 -1.21 12.18 8.30
CA GLY A 110 -1.58 11.60 9.58
C GLY A 110 -2.84 10.75 9.52
N ALA A 111 -3.28 10.30 10.70
CA ALA A 111 -4.55 9.61 10.91
C ALA A 111 -5.08 9.92 12.32
N PHE A 112 -6.40 10.08 12.45
CA PHE A 112 -7.07 10.39 13.72
C PHE A 112 -6.54 11.64 14.46
N GLY A 113 -6.12 12.66 13.71
CA GLY A 113 -5.55 13.91 14.24
C GLY A 113 -4.14 13.75 14.83
N LYS A 114 -3.41 12.71 14.40
CA LYS A 114 -2.02 12.43 14.80
C LYS A 114 -1.16 12.27 13.56
N THR A 115 0.03 12.84 13.58
CA THR A 115 0.97 12.92 12.44
C THR A 115 2.28 12.15 12.69
N ASP A 116 2.40 11.52 13.85
CA ASP A 116 3.55 10.71 14.30
C ASP A 116 3.35 9.21 13.98
N TRP A 117 2.74 8.92 12.82
CA TRP A 117 2.57 7.56 12.35
C TRP A 117 3.79 7.12 11.53
N HIS A 118 4.16 5.85 11.67
CA HIS A 118 5.28 5.24 10.99
C HIS A 118 4.82 4.00 10.21
N VAL A 119 5.14 3.92 8.92
CA VAL A 119 4.98 2.71 8.11
C VAL A 119 6.38 2.12 7.90
N PRO A 120 6.76 1.03 8.60
CA PRO A 120 8.15 0.56 8.57
C PRO A 120 8.54 -0.09 7.23
N ALA A 121 7.59 -0.73 6.54
CA ALA A 121 7.78 -1.36 5.23
C ALA A 121 6.43 -1.55 4.53
N PHE A 122 6.45 -1.60 3.19
CA PHE A 122 5.35 -2.19 2.42
C PHE A 122 5.60 -3.69 2.24
N LEU A 123 4.53 -4.44 2.05
CA LEU A 123 4.55 -5.91 2.09
C LEU A 123 4.53 -6.54 0.67
N PHE A 124 4.94 -5.78 -0.35
CA PHE A 124 4.92 -6.21 -1.76
C PHE A 124 5.65 -7.53 -1.98
N ARG A 125 6.73 -7.79 -1.21
CA ARG A 125 7.54 -9.00 -1.29
C ARG A 125 6.82 -10.30 -0.91
N PHE A 126 5.62 -10.22 -0.34
CA PHE A 126 4.83 -11.39 0.08
C PHE A 126 3.73 -11.74 -0.94
N HIS A 127 3.88 -11.30 -2.19
CA HIS A 127 2.98 -11.65 -3.29
C HIS A 127 3.48 -12.89 -4.05
N ASP A 128 3.67 -14.02 -3.34
CA ASP A 128 4.33 -15.22 -3.87
C ASP A 128 3.70 -15.74 -5.18
N GLN A 129 2.38 -15.66 -5.31
CA GLN A 129 1.69 -16.07 -6.54
C GLN A 129 2.09 -15.22 -7.76
N GLU A 130 2.35 -13.94 -7.55
CA GLU A 130 2.82 -13.05 -8.61
C GLU A 130 4.29 -13.29 -8.93
N PHE A 131 5.09 -13.72 -7.96
CA PHE A 131 6.50 -14.07 -8.20
C PHE A 131 6.63 -15.37 -8.99
N GLN A 132 5.80 -16.37 -8.69
CA GLN A 132 5.70 -17.57 -9.53
C GLN A 132 5.23 -17.25 -10.94
N HIS A 133 4.35 -16.26 -11.08
CA HIS A 133 3.89 -15.80 -12.38
C HIS A 133 4.98 -15.04 -13.15
N LEU A 134 5.78 -14.23 -12.46
CA LEU A 134 6.94 -13.56 -13.02
C LEU A 134 7.96 -14.55 -13.60
N ASP A 135 8.18 -15.70 -12.95
CA ASP A 135 9.07 -16.74 -13.49
C ASP A 135 8.60 -17.23 -14.87
N LEU A 136 7.28 -17.42 -15.04
CA LEU A 136 6.69 -17.79 -16.33
C LEU A 136 6.83 -16.66 -17.36
N ILE A 137 6.67 -15.40 -16.95
CA ILE A 137 6.87 -14.24 -17.82
C ILE A 137 8.33 -14.19 -18.32
N ASN A 138 9.29 -14.36 -17.41
CA ASN A 138 10.72 -14.39 -17.73
C ASN A 138 11.03 -15.54 -18.71
N GLU A 139 10.49 -16.74 -18.49
CA GLU A 139 10.64 -17.88 -19.39
C GLU A 139 10.13 -17.58 -20.80
N ARG A 140 8.93 -16.97 -20.92
CA ARG A 140 8.37 -16.56 -22.22
C ARG A 140 9.30 -15.61 -22.97
N PHE A 141 9.86 -14.61 -22.28
CA PHE A 141 10.80 -13.67 -22.89
C PHE A 141 12.07 -14.37 -23.39
N LEU A 142 12.62 -15.32 -22.63
CA LEU A 142 13.77 -16.12 -23.06
C LEU A 142 13.47 -17.00 -24.28
N MET A 143 12.22 -17.47 -24.40
CA MET A 143 11.75 -18.25 -25.56
C MET A 143 11.30 -17.37 -26.76
N GLY A 144 11.31 -16.04 -26.61
CA GLY A 144 10.83 -15.11 -27.65
C GLY A 144 9.31 -15.13 -27.84
N GLU A 145 8.56 -15.58 -26.83
CA GLU A 145 7.10 -15.62 -26.85
C GLU A 145 6.49 -14.26 -26.50
N PRO A 146 5.33 -13.90 -27.08
CA PRO A 146 4.66 -12.65 -26.77
C PRO A 146 4.10 -12.65 -25.34
N HIS A 147 4.23 -11.51 -24.67
CA HIS A 147 3.59 -11.25 -23.38
C HIS A 147 2.72 -9.99 -23.47
N ALA A 148 1.48 -10.09 -22.98
CA ALA A 148 0.52 -8.99 -22.97
C ALA A 148 0.08 -8.70 -21.53
N PRO A 149 0.81 -7.83 -20.78
CA PRO A 149 0.60 -7.65 -19.34
C PRO A 149 -0.85 -7.37 -18.92
N ASP A 150 -1.60 -6.64 -19.73
CA ASP A 150 -2.96 -6.21 -19.41
C ASP A 150 -4.06 -7.23 -19.77
N ALA A 151 -3.70 -8.40 -20.32
CA ALA A 151 -4.66 -9.45 -20.66
C ALA A 151 -5.30 -10.08 -19.40
N GLU A 152 -6.55 -10.56 -19.49
CA GLU A 152 -7.28 -11.12 -18.35
C GLU A 152 -6.63 -12.40 -17.82
N GLU A 153 -6.06 -13.21 -18.71
CA GLU A 153 -5.29 -14.42 -18.41
C GLU A 153 -3.99 -14.15 -17.63
N GLU A 154 -3.50 -12.90 -17.60
CA GLU A 154 -2.30 -12.53 -16.84
C GLU A 154 -2.65 -12.07 -15.40
N MET A 155 -3.94 -11.92 -15.08
CA MET A 155 -4.40 -11.44 -13.77
C MET A 155 -4.31 -12.51 -12.69
N ARG A 156 -3.52 -12.26 -11.64
CA ARG A 156 -3.46 -13.14 -10.45
C ARG A 156 -4.32 -12.59 -9.29
N PRO A 157 -4.79 -13.47 -8.39
CA PRO A 157 -5.32 -13.07 -7.10
C PRO A 157 -4.34 -12.16 -6.37
N GLY A 158 -4.85 -11.08 -5.76
CA GLY A 158 -4.03 -10.21 -4.93
C GLY A 158 -3.52 -10.91 -3.67
N ARG A 159 -2.48 -10.32 -3.07
CA ARG A 159 -1.92 -10.78 -1.79
C ARG A 159 -3.00 -10.87 -0.70
N THR A 160 -2.86 -11.88 0.16
CA THR A 160 -3.71 -12.02 1.35
C THR A 160 -3.04 -11.37 2.57
N GLY A 161 -3.85 -10.89 3.53
CA GLY A 161 -3.36 -10.24 4.73
C GLY A 161 -3.65 -8.75 4.75
N ASP A 162 -2.89 -8.00 5.55
CA ASP A 162 -3.06 -6.55 5.69
C ASP A 162 -2.37 -5.83 4.51
N ASP A 163 -3.05 -4.87 3.89
CA ASP A 163 -2.51 -4.11 2.75
C ASP A 163 -1.38 -3.17 3.20
N ALA A 164 -1.53 -2.53 4.37
CA ALA A 164 -0.42 -1.82 5.03
C ALA A 164 -0.60 -1.74 6.55
N LEU A 165 0.51 -1.52 7.27
CA LEU A 165 0.50 -1.34 8.72
C LEU A 165 1.25 -0.05 9.11
N ALA A 166 0.60 0.75 9.94
CA ALA A 166 1.20 1.93 10.53
C ALA A 166 1.17 1.88 12.05
N PHE A 167 2.19 2.45 12.69
CA PHE A 167 2.38 2.40 14.13
C PHE A 167 2.62 3.78 14.71
N ARG A 168 2.20 3.99 15.95
CA ARG A 168 2.65 5.13 16.77
C ARG A 168 3.46 4.62 17.93
N LEU A 169 4.56 5.30 18.23
CA LEU A 169 5.46 4.99 19.32
C LEU A 169 5.22 5.97 20.49
N ASP A 170 5.49 5.54 21.72
CA ASP A 170 5.67 6.48 22.83
C ASP A 170 7.13 6.96 22.92
N ALA A 171 7.43 7.76 23.95
CA ALA A 171 8.77 8.32 24.18
C ALA A 171 9.84 7.25 24.46
N GLN A 172 9.44 6.03 24.86
CA GLN A 172 10.33 4.90 25.08
C GLN A 172 10.46 4.02 23.83
N GLY A 173 9.83 4.41 22.72
CA GLY A 173 9.85 3.65 21.48
C GLY A 173 8.89 2.45 21.47
N LYS A 174 8.00 2.32 22.45
CA LYS A 174 7.01 1.24 22.50
C LYS A 174 5.82 1.53 21.61
N ILE A 175 5.34 0.51 20.89
CA ILE A 175 4.15 0.63 20.05
C ILE A 175 2.90 0.83 20.91
N THR A 176 2.26 1.99 20.77
CA THR A 176 1.01 2.33 21.50
C THR A 176 -0.23 2.22 20.63
N HIS A 177 -0.08 2.31 19.31
CA HIS A 177 -1.19 2.23 18.35
C HIS A 177 -0.78 1.37 17.16
N VAL A 178 -1.74 0.59 16.66
CA VAL A 178 -1.60 -0.19 15.43
C VAL A 178 -2.75 0.19 14.51
N LEU A 179 -2.42 0.75 13.35
CA LEU A 179 -3.36 1.04 12.28
C LEU A 179 -3.18 -0.01 11.18
N ALA A 180 -4.19 -0.86 10.99
CA ALA A 180 -4.23 -1.75 9.83
C ALA A 180 -5.05 -1.13 8.73
N LEU A 181 -4.45 -1.14 7.55
CA LEU A 181 -4.98 -0.51 6.36
C LEU A 181 -5.41 -1.60 5.39
N GLU A 182 -6.61 -1.46 4.86
CA GLU A 182 -7.04 -2.10 3.62
C GLU A 182 -6.95 -1.05 2.51
N ALA A 183 -6.43 -1.44 1.36
CA ALA A 183 -6.32 -0.60 0.18
C ALA A 183 -7.11 -1.22 -0.97
N LYS A 184 -7.84 -0.38 -1.70
CA LYS A 184 -8.53 -0.74 -2.94
C LYS A 184 -8.28 0.34 -3.96
N CYS A 185 -7.97 -0.07 -5.17
CA CYS A 185 -7.66 0.83 -6.27
C CYS A 185 -8.40 0.35 -7.51
N LEU A 186 -9.30 1.17 -8.04
CA LEU A 186 -10.22 0.78 -9.09
C LEU A 186 -10.37 1.91 -10.11
N ALA A 187 -10.38 1.58 -11.41
CA ALA A 187 -10.73 2.60 -12.41
C ALA A 187 -12.17 3.13 -12.21
N THR A 188 -13.09 2.23 -11.89
CA THR A 188 -14.51 2.55 -11.65
C THR A 188 -14.93 2.13 -10.25
N SER A 189 -15.63 3.02 -9.54
CA SER A 189 -16.12 2.73 -8.19
C SER A 189 -17.03 1.51 -8.16
N ASN A 190 -16.94 0.70 -7.10
CA ASN A 190 -17.71 -0.51 -6.91
C ASN A 190 -18.15 -0.62 -5.44
N THR A 191 -19.46 -0.63 -5.21
CA THR A 191 -20.06 -0.69 -3.86
C THR A 191 -19.83 -2.02 -3.16
N GLY A 192 -19.79 -3.12 -3.92
CA GLY A 192 -19.42 -4.44 -3.41
C GLY A 192 -18.00 -4.43 -2.84
N THR A 193 -17.03 -3.89 -3.59
CA THR A 193 -15.65 -3.76 -3.12
C THR A 193 -15.53 -2.89 -1.87
N ILE A 194 -16.30 -1.80 -1.77
CA ILE A 194 -16.37 -0.97 -0.56
C ILE A 194 -16.91 -1.78 0.62
N SER A 195 -18.02 -2.51 0.41
CA SER A 195 -18.62 -3.38 1.43
C SER A 195 -17.62 -4.44 1.93
N ASP A 196 -16.95 -5.12 1.01
CA ASP A 196 -16.02 -6.21 1.32
C ASP A 196 -14.81 -5.70 2.09
N ALA A 197 -14.25 -4.55 1.70
CA ALA A 197 -13.13 -3.93 2.41
C ALA A 197 -13.49 -3.58 3.86
N HIS A 198 -14.70 -3.04 4.08
CA HIS A 198 -15.22 -2.78 5.43
C HIS A 198 -15.43 -4.08 6.22
N GLY A 199 -15.98 -5.11 5.60
CA GLY A 199 -16.18 -6.43 6.21
C GLY A 199 -14.86 -7.08 6.64
N LYS A 200 -13.84 -7.06 5.77
CA LYS A 200 -12.49 -7.56 6.06
C LYS A 200 -11.86 -6.85 7.24
N LEU A 201 -11.87 -5.51 7.22
CA LEU A 201 -11.32 -4.71 8.32
C LEU A 201 -12.04 -5.02 9.64
N ALA A 202 -13.36 -5.19 9.63
CA ALA A 202 -14.12 -5.53 10.84
C ALA A 202 -13.76 -6.91 11.39
N ALA A 203 -13.66 -7.92 10.51
CA ALA A 203 -13.27 -9.28 10.85
C ALA A 203 -11.81 -9.40 11.31
N GLY A 204 -10.98 -8.39 10.99
CA GLY A 204 -9.56 -8.35 11.33
C GLY A 204 -9.29 -8.54 12.83
N PRO A 205 -8.30 -9.39 13.20
CA PRO A 205 -7.95 -9.63 14.59
C PRO A 205 -7.32 -8.39 15.26
N ARG A 206 -7.26 -8.40 16.60
CA ARG A 206 -6.55 -7.36 17.38
C ARG A 206 -5.06 -7.26 17.01
N ARG A 207 -4.47 -8.39 16.61
CA ARG A 207 -3.10 -8.50 16.12
C ARG A 207 -3.14 -8.75 14.62
N PRO A 208 -2.91 -7.73 13.78
CA PRO A 208 -2.82 -7.88 12.33
C PRO A 208 -1.84 -8.97 11.91
N SER A 209 -2.16 -9.73 10.86
CA SER A 209 -1.30 -10.81 10.35
C SER A 209 0.02 -10.27 9.79
N GLY A 210 -0.02 -9.07 9.21
CA GLY A 210 1.15 -8.40 8.63
C GLY A 210 2.26 -8.08 9.64
N ILE A 211 2.02 -8.17 10.95
CA ILE A 211 3.10 -7.99 11.94
C ILE A 211 4.17 -9.08 11.78
N ARG A 212 3.77 -10.33 11.51
CA ARG A 212 4.73 -11.42 11.29
C ARG A 212 5.52 -11.20 10.00
N GLU A 213 4.84 -10.73 8.96
CA GLU A 213 5.44 -10.41 7.65
C GLU A 213 6.46 -9.27 7.79
N LEU A 214 6.13 -8.21 8.53
CA LEU A 214 7.08 -7.15 8.86
C LEU A 214 8.31 -7.66 9.62
N ILE A 215 8.13 -8.50 10.65
CA ILE A 215 9.27 -9.09 11.37
C ILE A 215 10.14 -9.88 10.40
N THR A 216 9.54 -10.70 9.55
CA THR A 216 10.25 -11.52 8.56
C THR A 216 11.02 -10.65 7.57
N LEU A 217 10.37 -9.63 7.01
CA LEU A 217 10.96 -8.68 6.07
C LEU A 217 12.15 -7.97 6.70
N LEU A 218 11.96 -7.40 7.89
CA LEU A 218 12.97 -6.61 8.56
C LEU A 218 14.16 -7.47 9.01
N SER A 219 13.96 -8.77 9.26
CA SER A 219 15.03 -9.69 9.67
C SER A 219 16.06 -9.95 8.57
N ASP A 220 15.73 -9.62 7.31
CA ASP A 220 16.69 -9.66 6.20
C ASP A 220 17.64 -8.44 6.19
N TYR A 221 17.50 -7.49 7.12
CA TYR A 221 18.30 -6.26 7.17
C TYR A 221 19.10 -6.15 8.47
N GLU A 222 20.43 -6.05 8.35
CA GLU A 222 21.37 -5.95 9.49
C GLU A 222 21.53 -4.52 10.04
N THR A 223 20.70 -3.57 9.62
CA THR A 223 20.78 -2.17 10.10
C THR A 223 20.23 -2.02 11.51
N ASP A 224 20.80 -1.12 12.31
CA ASP A 224 20.31 -0.79 13.66
C ASP A 224 18.82 -0.48 13.69
N ALA A 225 18.36 0.36 12.74
CA ALA A 225 16.95 0.72 12.65
C ALA A 225 16.04 -0.51 12.45
N ALA A 226 16.49 -1.53 11.70
CA ALA A 226 15.70 -2.74 11.44
C ALA A 226 15.61 -3.59 12.70
N GLN A 227 16.73 -3.74 13.40
CA GLN A 227 16.78 -4.44 14.68
C GLN A 227 15.91 -3.77 15.74
N GLU A 228 15.89 -2.43 15.80
CA GLU A 228 15.00 -1.72 16.69
C GLU A 228 13.52 -1.96 16.36
N TRP A 229 13.14 -1.92 15.07
CA TRP A 229 11.76 -2.22 14.66
C TRP A 229 11.38 -3.67 14.96
N ILE A 230 12.28 -4.63 14.72
CA ILE A 230 12.08 -6.04 15.06
C ILE A 230 11.81 -6.18 16.56
N ALA A 231 12.62 -5.55 17.42
CA ALA A 231 12.43 -5.60 18.87
C ALA A 231 11.04 -5.07 19.28
N ARG A 232 10.63 -3.92 18.74
CA ARG A 232 9.29 -3.32 18.98
C ARG A 232 8.16 -4.23 18.51
N LEU A 233 8.29 -4.81 17.32
CA LEU A 233 7.28 -5.70 16.74
C LEU A 233 7.20 -7.04 17.48
N LEU A 234 8.31 -7.59 17.96
CA LEU A 234 8.34 -8.79 18.79
C LEU A 234 7.66 -8.55 20.14
N GLU A 235 7.89 -7.41 20.79
CA GLU A 235 7.17 -7.04 22.01
C GLU A 235 5.66 -6.92 21.75
N LEU A 236 5.28 -6.22 20.67
CA LEU A 236 3.88 -6.10 20.24
C LEU A 236 3.25 -7.48 19.98
N TYR A 237 3.97 -8.35 19.26
CA TYR A 237 3.51 -9.68 18.87
C TYR A 237 3.34 -10.59 20.08
N ARG A 238 4.27 -10.56 21.04
CA ARG A 238 4.19 -11.38 22.25
C ARG A 238 2.97 -10.99 23.08
N ASP A 239 2.92 -9.75 23.56
CA ASP A 239 1.88 -9.29 24.50
C ASP A 239 1.43 -7.84 24.29
N GLY A 240 2.20 -6.99 23.61
CA GLY A 240 1.87 -5.57 23.46
C GLY A 240 0.52 -5.33 22.78
N PHE A 241 0.07 -6.21 21.88
CA PHE A 241 -1.23 -6.14 21.21
C PHE A 241 -2.44 -6.09 22.17
N ARG A 242 -2.27 -6.54 23.43
CA ARG A 242 -3.30 -6.48 24.46
C ARG A 242 -3.54 -5.05 24.95
N THR A 243 -2.52 -4.20 24.88
CA THR A 243 -2.52 -2.82 25.40
C THR A 243 -2.50 -1.77 24.30
N ALA A 244 -1.88 -2.06 23.16
CA ALA A 244 -1.85 -1.19 22.01
C ALA A 244 -3.26 -0.96 21.45
N LYS A 245 -3.56 0.28 21.05
CA LYS A 245 -4.87 0.63 20.50
C LYS A 245 -4.92 0.24 19.02
N ARG A 246 -5.72 -0.79 18.71
CA ARG A 246 -6.04 -1.19 17.33
C ARG A 246 -7.00 -0.17 16.67
N ARG A 247 -6.66 0.25 15.46
CA ARG A 247 -7.37 1.23 14.61
C ARG A 247 -7.44 0.71 13.19
N ASP A 248 -8.54 0.92 12.48
CA ASP A 248 -8.68 0.51 11.09
C ASP A 248 -8.62 1.71 10.15
N GLY A 249 -8.15 1.50 8.93
CA GLY A 249 -8.29 2.47 7.87
C GLY A 249 -8.50 1.83 6.52
N LEU A 250 -9.23 2.53 5.66
CA LEU A 250 -9.48 2.12 4.29
C LEU A 250 -8.94 3.19 3.35
N ALA A 251 -7.99 2.84 2.50
CA ALA A 251 -7.57 3.64 1.36
C ALA A 251 -8.34 3.20 0.10
N TYR A 252 -9.26 4.03 -0.37
CA TYR A 252 -10.05 3.80 -1.57
C TYR A 252 -9.61 4.75 -2.68
N THR A 253 -8.79 4.24 -3.60
CA THR A 253 -8.32 4.96 -4.78
C THR A 253 -9.23 4.66 -5.95
N VAL A 254 -9.66 5.70 -6.68
CA VAL A 254 -10.62 5.55 -7.76
C VAL A 254 -10.35 6.51 -8.92
N GLY A 255 -10.57 6.02 -10.15
CA GLY A 255 -10.33 6.77 -11.39
C GLY A 255 -11.22 8.00 -11.60
N HIS A 256 -12.36 8.07 -10.91
CA HIS A 256 -13.34 9.12 -11.09
C HIS A 256 -14.00 9.49 -9.77
N TRP A 257 -14.38 10.75 -9.62
CA TRP A 257 -15.19 11.22 -8.50
C TRP A 257 -16.69 11.13 -8.82
N PRO A 258 -17.57 11.08 -7.81
CA PRO A 258 -19.00 11.11 -8.05
C PRO A 258 -19.41 12.45 -8.68
N VAL A 259 -20.16 12.38 -9.78
CA VAL A 259 -20.72 13.56 -10.47
C VAL A 259 -22.20 13.76 -10.20
N ARG A 260 -22.87 12.77 -9.59
CA ARG A 260 -24.31 12.81 -9.28
C ARG A 260 -24.63 12.18 -7.92
N PRO A 261 -25.50 12.81 -7.10
CA PRO A 261 -25.93 14.21 -7.22
C PRO A 261 -24.73 15.16 -7.11
N ALA A 262 -24.85 16.41 -7.57
CA ALA A 262 -23.74 17.38 -7.55
C ALA A 262 -23.20 17.68 -6.14
N SER A 263 -24.00 17.43 -5.11
CA SER A 263 -23.61 17.53 -3.70
C SER A 263 -22.76 16.35 -3.21
N ARG A 264 -22.69 15.25 -3.96
CA ARG A 264 -21.91 14.07 -3.56
C ARG A 264 -20.43 14.32 -3.85
N VAL A 265 -19.64 14.39 -2.79
CA VAL A 265 -18.18 14.62 -2.87
C VAL A 265 -17.39 13.30 -2.91
N SER A 266 -17.93 12.24 -2.32
CA SER A 266 -17.23 10.98 -2.02
C SER A 266 -18.02 9.74 -2.46
N TRP A 267 -17.33 8.67 -2.84
CA TRP A 267 -17.93 7.35 -2.99
C TRP A 267 -18.14 6.67 -1.65
N LEU A 268 -17.18 6.78 -0.74
CA LEU A 268 -17.28 6.31 0.63
C LEU A 268 -18.34 7.11 1.41
N PRO A 269 -19.08 6.50 2.36
CA PRO A 269 -20.11 7.20 3.11
C PRO A 269 -19.49 8.28 4.03
N SER A 270 -20.11 9.44 4.17
CA SER A 270 -19.55 10.57 4.95
C SER A 270 -19.82 10.51 6.45
N ASP A 271 -20.97 9.94 6.84
CA ASP A 271 -21.44 10.02 8.23
C ASP A 271 -21.03 8.83 9.08
N ALA A 272 -20.86 7.64 8.51
CA ALA A 272 -20.49 6.44 9.23
C ALA A 272 -19.76 5.46 8.30
N PRO A 273 -19.01 4.47 8.83
CA PRO A 273 -18.50 3.38 8.01
C PRO A 273 -19.65 2.64 7.31
N HIS A 274 -19.35 1.92 6.22
CA HIS A 274 -20.32 1.01 5.61
C HIS A 274 -20.86 0.01 6.66
N THR A 275 -22.11 -0.44 6.53
CA THR A 275 -22.78 -1.34 7.49
C THR A 275 -22.06 -2.68 7.69
N SER A 276 -21.28 -3.11 6.70
CA SER A 276 -20.41 -4.30 6.79
C SER A 276 -19.29 -4.13 7.82
N TYR A 277 -18.95 -2.91 8.23
CA TYR A 277 -18.00 -2.67 9.30
C TYR A 277 -18.68 -2.77 10.66
N THR A 278 -18.60 -3.95 11.27
CA THR A 278 -19.28 -4.29 12.53
C THR A 278 -18.39 -4.15 13.77
N ALA A 279 -17.10 -3.86 13.60
CA ALA A 279 -16.17 -3.74 14.71
C ALA A 279 -16.29 -2.41 15.45
N ASP A 280 -16.10 -2.44 16.78
CA ASP A 280 -16.12 -1.23 17.60
C ASP A 280 -14.76 -0.52 17.70
N ARG A 281 -14.03 -0.41 16.58
CA ARG A 281 -12.74 0.30 16.52
C ARG A 281 -12.93 1.65 15.85
N ARG A 282 -11.95 2.56 16.02
CA ARG A 282 -11.95 3.81 15.26
C ARG A 282 -11.49 3.51 13.84
N PHE A 283 -12.15 4.13 12.87
CA PHE A 283 -12.01 3.87 11.45
C PHE A 283 -11.68 5.17 10.71
N ASP A 284 -10.62 5.15 9.89
CA ASP A 284 -10.19 6.26 9.05
C ASP A 284 -10.33 5.89 7.57
N ALA A 285 -11.37 6.42 6.93
CA ALA A 285 -11.59 6.31 5.50
C ALA A 285 -10.80 7.39 4.77
N MET A 286 -10.03 6.98 3.78
CA MET A 286 -9.23 7.80 2.89
C MET A 286 -9.67 7.52 1.47
N GLU A 287 -10.18 8.52 0.75
CA GLU A 287 -10.55 8.40 -0.66
C GLU A 287 -9.61 9.24 -1.53
N PHE A 288 -9.03 8.64 -2.57
CA PHE A 288 -8.21 9.32 -3.57
C PHE A 288 -8.91 9.26 -4.92
N GLN A 289 -9.22 10.42 -5.49
CA GLN A 289 -9.89 10.55 -6.78
C GLN A 289 -8.87 11.00 -7.82
N LEU A 290 -8.43 10.07 -8.67
CA LEU A 290 -7.30 10.24 -9.60
C LEU A 290 -7.80 10.12 -11.04
N GLU A 291 -7.79 11.21 -11.80
CA GLU A 291 -8.33 11.26 -13.16
C GLU A 291 -7.52 10.40 -14.14
N ASP A 292 -6.19 10.43 -14.03
CA ASP A 292 -5.29 9.59 -14.83
C ASP A 292 -4.69 8.44 -14.00
N LEU A 293 -5.57 7.64 -13.40
CA LEU A 293 -5.15 6.49 -12.58
C LEU A 293 -4.24 5.53 -13.35
N LYS A 294 -4.52 5.29 -14.64
CA LYS A 294 -3.73 4.35 -15.46
C LYS A 294 -2.35 4.92 -15.76
N GLY A 295 -2.25 6.19 -16.17
CA GLY A 295 -0.98 6.83 -16.43
C GLY A 295 -0.12 6.94 -15.18
N LEU A 296 -0.72 7.18 -14.00
CA LEU A 296 0.00 7.15 -12.73
C LEU A 296 0.58 5.76 -12.42
N VAL A 297 -0.21 4.69 -12.61
CA VAL A 297 0.27 3.31 -12.44
C VAL A 297 1.43 3.01 -13.37
N ASP A 298 1.32 3.37 -14.65
CA ASP A 298 2.38 3.12 -15.62
C ASP A 298 3.65 3.92 -15.23
N THR A 299 3.50 5.19 -14.87
CA THR A 299 4.62 6.05 -14.43
C THR A 299 5.38 5.49 -13.23
N LEU A 300 4.67 4.98 -12.21
CA LEU A 300 5.29 4.55 -10.97
C LEU A 300 5.85 3.12 -11.01
N TYR A 301 5.26 2.24 -11.82
CA TYR A 301 5.57 0.80 -11.74
C TYR A 301 6.06 0.19 -13.06
N ARG A 302 5.79 0.80 -14.22
CA ARG A 302 6.31 0.31 -15.51
C ARG A 302 7.57 1.02 -15.98
N GLY A 303 7.90 2.13 -15.35
CA GLY A 303 8.93 3.05 -15.85
C GLY A 303 8.35 4.02 -16.88
N ALA A 304 9.06 5.11 -17.11
CA ALA A 304 8.77 6.07 -18.17
C ALA A 304 9.37 5.61 -19.51
#